data_AF-A0A2H0ZIS2-F1
#
_entry.id   AF-A0A2H0ZIS2-F1
#
_cell.length_a   1.000
_cell.length_b   1.000
_cell.length_c   1.000
_cell.angle_alpha   90.00
_cell.angle_beta   90.00
_cell.angle_gamma   90.00
#
_symmetry.space_group_name_H-M   'P 1'
#
loop_
_entity.id
_entity.type
_entity.pdbx_description
1 polymer ?
#
loop_
_entity_poly.entity_id
_entity_poly.type
_entity_poly.pdbx_seq_one_letter_code
_entity_poly.pdbx_strand_id
1 'polypeptide(L)'
;MSAQKTIKNLITYAELEDLFKNKSSEIFPSAFQQQQTLITVVLVLLSFVSLSLAFLNRSSPVKYFSSAAVASLSIGLGSIYVANFFGVYI
;
A
#
# COMPACT_ATOMS: atom_id res chain seq x y z
N MET A 1 22.42 37.60 30.92
CA MET A 1 21.72 37.32 29.65
C MET A 1 22.54 36.30 28.86
N SER A 2 22.26 35.00 29.06
CA SER A 2 22.91 33.92 28.31
C SER A 2 22.01 33.56 27.13
N ALA A 3 22.33 34.10 25.95
CA ALA A 3 21.71 33.70 24.69
C ALA A 3 22.31 32.35 24.27
N GLN A 4 21.98 31.30 25.01
CA GLN A 4 22.47 29.95 24.76
C GLN A 4 21.65 29.33 23.62
N LYS A 5 22.07 29.67 22.41
CA LYS A 5 22.34 28.72 21.35
C LYS A 5 21.23 27.69 21.11
N THR A 6 20.13 28.12 20.49
CA THR A 6 19.29 27.21 19.71
C THR A 6 20.05 26.86 18.42
N ILE A 7 21.04 25.96 18.53
CA ILE A 7 21.70 25.37 17.36
C ILE A 7 20.63 24.54 16.67
N LYS A 8 20.12 25.03 15.55
CA LYS A 8 19.49 24.18 14.53
C LYS A 8 20.56 23.16 14.15
N ASN A 9 20.40 21.90 14.55
CA ASN A 9 21.23 20.79 14.08
C ASN A 9 21.04 20.66 12.56
N LEU A 10 21.83 21.41 11.80
CA LEU A 10 21.86 21.35 10.34
C LEU A 10 22.80 20.21 10.00
N ILE A 11 22.23 19.05 9.69
CA ILE A 11 22.95 17.92 9.12
C ILE A 11 23.54 18.38 7.78
N THR A 12 24.85 18.20 7.61
CA THR A 12 25.55 18.59 6.39
C THR A 12 25.32 17.55 5.28
N TYR A 13 25.49 17.96 4.02
CA TYR A 13 25.38 17.03 2.89
C TYR A 13 26.37 15.87 2.99
N ALA A 14 27.61 16.13 3.43
CA ALA A 14 28.63 15.12 3.62
C ALA A 14 28.23 14.06 4.67
N GLU A 15 27.57 14.50 5.75
CA GLU A 15 27.01 13.57 6.75
C GLU A 15 25.84 12.75 6.18
N LEU A 16 24.98 13.33 5.35
CA LEU A 16 23.92 12.57 4.67
C LEU A 16 24.46 11.54 3.69
N GLU A 17 25.52 11.87 2.96
CA GLU A 17 26.18 10.96 2.04
C GLU A 17 26.84 9.78 2.78
N ASP A 18 27.51 10.05 3.90
CA ASP A 18 28.06 9.01 4.79
C ASP A 18 26.95 8.11 5.35
N LEU A 19 25.85 8.71 5.83
CA LEU A 19 24.69 7.96 6.31
C LEU A 19 24.06 7.09 5.23
N PHE A 20 23.95 7.59 3.99
CA PHE A 20 23.41 6.83 2.87
C PHE A 20 24.34 5.68 2.46
N LYS A 21 25.64 5.94 2.27
CA LYS A 21 26.58 4.93 1.77
C LYS A 21 26.91 3.85 2.81
N ASN A 22 27.05 4.24 4.07
CA ASN A 22 27.62 3.37 5.11
C ASN A 22 26.60 2.90 6.15
N LYS A 23 25.45 3.58 6.28
CA LYS A 23 24.45 3.28 7.32
C LYS A 23 23.04 2.99 6.80
N SER A 24 22.82 3.05 5.49
CA SER A 24 21.54 2.65 4.90
C SER A 24 21.59 1.18 4.47
N SER A 25 20.42 0.55 4.48
CA SER A 25 20.21 -0.78 3.90
C SER A 25 19.61 -0.64 2.52
N GLU A 26 20.02 -1.51 1.59
CA GLU A 26 19.37 -1.60 0.27
C GLU A 26 17.87 -1.86 0.41
N ILE A 27 17.07 -1.21 -0.44
CA ILE A 27 15.63 -1.42 -0.49
C ILE A 27 15.36 -2.57 -1.45
N PHE A 28 15.11 -3.76 -0.89
CA PHE A 28 14.69 -4.91 -1.68
C PHE A 28 13.18 -4.89 -1.94
N PRO A 29 12.73 -5.29 -3.14
CA PRO A 29 11.32 -5.49 -3.39
C PRO A 29 10.77 -6.54 -2.41
N SER A 30 9.65 -6.21 -1.78
CA SER A 30 8.99 -7.12 -0.83
C SER A 30 8.55 -8.42 -1.52
N ALA A 31 8.36 -9.49 -0.76
CA ALA A 31 7.80 -10.75 -1.28
C ALA A 31 6.45 -10.55 -1.98
N PHE A 32 5.64 -9.58 -1.55
CA PHE A 32 4.37 -9.23 -2.19
C PHE A 32 4.57 -8.62 -3.59
N GLN A 33 5.65 -7.86 -3.80
CA GLN A 33 5.99 -7.33 -5.12
C GLN A 33 6.32 -8.47 -6.11
N GLN A 34 7.02 -9.51 -5.64
CA GLN A 34 7.39 -10.66 -6.48
C GLN A 34 6.15 -11.47 -6.91
N GLN A 35 5.12 -11.50 -6.06
CA GLN A 35 3.86 -12.21 -6.30
C GLN A 35 2.73 -11.28 -6.81
N GLN A 36 3.07 -10.07 -7.27
CA GLN A 36 2.12 -9.02 -7.60
C GLN A 36 1.03 -9.51 -8.57
N THR A 37 1.40 -10.24 -9.63
CA THR A 37 0.43 -10.79 -10.60
C THR A 37 -0.58 -11.73 -9.94
N LEU A 38 -0.10 -12.64 -9.09
CA LEU A 38 -0.96 -13.60 -8.41
C LEU A 38 -1.91 -12.89 -7.43
N ILE A 39 -1.38 -11.96 -6.64
CA ILE A 39 -2.18 -11.14 -5.71
C ILE A 39 -3.24 -10.34 -6.48
N THR A 40 -2.87 -9.74 -7.61
CA THR A 40 -3.79 -9.00 -8.48
C THR A 40 -4.95 -9.89 -8.93
N VAL A 41 -4.65 -11.07 -9.47
CA VAL A 41 -5.68 -12.01 -9.95
C VAL A 41 -6.61 -12.43 -8.81
N VAL A 42 -6.06 -12.75 -7.63
CA VAL A 42 -6.87 -13.13 -6.47
C VAL A 42 -7.78 -11.99 -6.03
N LEU A 43 -7.27 -10.76 -5.94
CA LEU A 43 -8.06 -9.59 -5.54
C LEU A 43 -9.16 -9.27 -6.56
N VAL A 44 -8.88 -9.41 -7.85
CA VAL A 44 -9.87 -9.25 -8.93
C VAL A 44 -10.98 -10.29 -8.77
N LEU A 45 -10.65 -11.57 -8.64
CA LEU A 45 -11.65 -12.63 -8.47
C LEU A 45 -12.48 -12.42 -7.20
N LEU A 46 -11.83 -12.09 -6.08
CA LEU A 46 -12.48 -11.82 -4.81
C LEU A 46 -13.43 -10.62 -4.92
N SER A 47 -13.01 -9.55 -5.61
CA SER A 47 -13.85 -8.38 -5.83
C SER A 47 -15.12 -8.71 -6.61
N PHE A 48 -15.01 -9.48 -7.69
CA PHE A 48 -16.15 -9.87 -8.52
C PHE A 48 -17.13 -10.78 -7.76
N VAL A 49 -16.62 -11.78 -7.04
CA VAL A 49 -17.46 -12.71 -6.26
C VAL A 49 -18.16 -11.96 -5.13
N SER A 50 -17.43 -11.16 -4.36
CA SER A 50 -17.99 -10.41 -3.23
C SER A 50 -18.99 -9.36 -3.69
N LEU A 51 -18.74 -8.67 -4.82
CA LEU A 51 -19.68 -7.70 -5.38
C LEU A 51 -20.96 -8.39 -5.89
N SER A 52 -20.82 -9.55 -6.53
CA SER A 52 -21.96 -10.37 -6.94
C SER A 52 -22.80 -10.81 -5.74
N LEU A 53 -22.16 -11.25 -4.66
CA LEU A 53 -22.83 -11.61 -3.40
C LEU A 53 -23.50 -10.39 -2.75
N ALA A 54 -22.91 -9.20 -2.81
CA ALA A 54 -23.53 -7.98 -2.31
C ALA A 54 -24.82 -7.68 -3.07
N PHE A 55 -24.83 -7.81 -4.40
CA PHE A 55 -26.04 -7.62 -5.20
C PHE A 55 -27.12 -8.67 -4.94
N LEU A 56 -26.74 -9.93 -4.71
CA LEU A 56 -27.70 -10.99 -4.36
C LEU A 56 -28.27 -10.83 -2.94
N ASN A 57 -27.47 -10.32 -1.99
CA ASN A 57 -27.85 -10.20 -0.59
C ASN A 57 -28.46 -8.83 -0.23
N ARG A 58 -28.90 -8.03 -1.20
CA ARG A 58 -29.46 -6.67 -0.96
C ARG A 58 -30.60 -6.62 0.07
N SER A 59 -31.39 -7.68 0.19
CA SER A 59 -32.49 -7.78 1.15
C SER A 59 -32.04 -8.08 2.59
N SER A 60 -30.80 -8.51 2.79
CA SER A 60 -30.23 -8.83 4.11
C SER A 60 -29.12 -7.84 4.44
N PRO A 61 -29.38 -6.80 5.26
CA PRO A 61 -28.43 -5.71 5.50
C PRO A 61 -27.07 -6.20 6.00
N VAL A 62 -27.05 -7.21 6.88
CA VAL A 62 -25.81 -7.77 7.44
C VAL A 62 -24.98 -8.47 6.35
N LYS A 63 -25.62 -9.32 5.54
CA LYS A 63 -24.93 -10.05 4.45
C LYS A 63 -24.51 -9.11 3.33
N TYR A 64 -25.34 -8.11 3.03
CA TYR A 64 -24.99 -7.05 2.09
C TYR A 64 -23.74 -6.31 2.57
N PHE A 65 -23.73 -5.83 3.82
CA PHE A 65 -22.64 -5.02 4.32
C PHE A 65 -21.33 -5.80 4.41
N SER A 66 -21.37 -7.07 4.84
CA SER A 66 -20.17 -7.90 4.89
C SER A 66 -19.58 -8.16 3.50
N SER A 67 -20.41 -8.53 2.52
CA SER A 67 -19.97 -8.76 1.15
C SER A 67 -19.52 -7.47 0.44
N ALA A 68 -20.22 -6.36 0.66
CA ALA A 68 -19.83 -5.04 0.16
C ALA A 68 -18.49 -4.56 0.76
N ALA A 69 -18.24 -4.80 2.04
CA ALA A 69 -16.98 -4.47 2.69
C ALA A 69 -15.81 -5.27 2.09
N VAL A 70 -15.97 -6.58 1.90
CA VAL A 70 -14.95 -7.42 1.27
C VAL A 70 -14.70 -6.98 -0.17
N ALA A 71 -15.76 -6.68 -0.93
CA ALA A 71 -15.63 -6.16 -2.30
C ALA A 71 -14.87 -4.83 -2.31
N SER A 72 -15.22 -3.87 -1.43
CA SER A 72 -14.57 -2.57 -1.34
C SER A 72 -13.08 -2.68 -1.02
N LEU A 73 -12.71 -3.52 -0.04
CA LEU A 73 -11.30 -3.74 0.31
C LEU A 73 -10.54 -4.39 -0.85
N SER A 74 -11.15 -5.37 -1.52
CA SER A 74 -10.53 -6.08 -2.65
C SER A 74 -10.32 -5.16 -3.84
N ILE A 75 -11.28 -4.27 -4.15
CA ILE A 75 -11.16 -3.27 -5.21
C ILE A 75 -10.10 -2.23 -4.86
N GLY A 76 -10.12 -1.72 -3.62
CA GLY A 76 -9.16 -0.70 -3.17
C GLY A 76 -7.73 -1.20 -3.17
N LEU A 77 -7.48 -2.41 -2.66
CA LEU A 77 -6.16 -3.02 -2.73
C LEU A 77 -5.82 -3.43 -4.17
N GLY A 78 -6.76 -4.04 -4.88
CA GLY A 78 -6.57 -4.51 -6.25
C GLY A 78 -6.17 -3.39 -7.20
N SER A 79 -6.74 -2.20 -7.06
CA SER A 79 -6.42 -1.05 -7.91
C SER A 79 -4.96 -0.60 -7.78
N ILE A 80 -4.36 -0.69 -6.59
CA ILE A 80 -2.94 -0.41 -6.36
C ILE A 80 -2.09 -1.41 -7.13
N TYR A 81 -2.37 -2.71 -6.97
CA TYR A 81 -1.62 -3.77 -7.64
C TYR A 81 -1.76 -3.74 -9.17
N VAL A 82 -2.95 -3.40 -9.68
CA VAL A 82 -3.21 -3.18 -11.11
C VAL A 82 -2.46 -1.95 -11.63
N ALA A 83 -2.49 -0.83 -10.92
CA ALA A 83 -1.76 0.38 -11.32
C ALA A 83 -0.25 0.12 -11.40
N ASN A 84 0.29 -0.62 -10.44
CA ASN A 84 1.69 -1.06 -10.44
C ASN A 84 1.99 -2.03 -11.58
N PHE A 85 1.02 -2.83 -12.03
CA PHE A 85 1.20 -3.77 -13.15
C PHE A 85 1.32 -3.02 -14.48
N PHE A 86 0.57 -1.92 -14.65
CA PHE A 86 0.65 -1.05 -15.82
C PHE A 86 1.77 0.01 -15.75
N GLY A 87 2.65 -0.07 -14.75
CA GLY A 87 3.83 0.79 -14.64
C GLY A 87 3.55 2.22 -14.16
N VAL A 88 2.40 2.47 -13.53
CA VAL A 88 2.08 3.78 -12.92
C VAL A 88 2.82 3.95 -11.58
N TYR A 89 3.26 2.86 -10.96
CA TYR A 89 4.05 2.79 -9.71
C TYR A 89 3.59 3.80 -8.63
N ILE A 90 2.64 3.35 -7.81
CA ILE A 90 2.13 4.07 -6.63
C ILE A 90 2.95 3.69 -5.39
#